data_AF-A0A1V4W1C9-F1
#
_entry.id   AF-A0A1V4W1C9-F1
#
_cell.length_a   1.000
_cell.length_b   1.000
_cell.length_c   1.000
_cell.angle_alpha   90.00
_cell.angle_beta   90.00
_cell.angle_gamma   90.00
#
_symmetry.space_group_name_H-M   'P 1'
#
loop_
_entity.id
_entity.type
_entity.pdbx_description
1 polymer ?
#
loop_
_entity_poly.entity_id
_entity_poly.type
_entity_poly.pdbx_seq_one_letter_code
_entity_poly.pdbx_strand_id
1 'polypeptide(L)'
;MGIALREAKRSRYIRIVPKFDRFKRGSKHQDTLTDEEFAKLFPEDRDELEKIWQLKDGRDHGTGILFGAMCCLGVSAGLRSGELRAVSDDQIVRHKLPNGEMLYGLIIDKASIRNRKPLASRRPLTRICASGRLY
;
A
#
# COMPACT_ATOMS: atom_id res chain seq x y z
N MET A 1 18.41 7.10 -13.04
CA MET A 1 19.37 7.44 -14.11
C MET A 1 19.75 6.29 -15.07
N GLY A 2 19.81 5.02 -14.64
CA GLY A 2 20.23 3.93 -15.54
C GLY A 2 19.32 3.66 -16.74
N ILE A 3 18.02 4.00 -16.68
CA ILE A 3 17.08 3.77 -17.78
C ILE A 3 17.37 4.71 -18.96
N ALA A 4 17.49 6.01 -18.73
CA ALA A 4 17.75 7.00 -19.78
C ALA A 4 19.05 6.70 -20.55
N LEU A 5 20.14 6.33 -19.86
CA LEU A 5 21.42 6.01 -20.50
C LEU A 5 21.38 4.68 -21.26
N ARG A 6 20.63 3.68 -20.78
CA ARG A 6 20.38 2.45 -21.54
C ARG A 6 19.61 2.73 -22.82
N GLU A 7 18.64 3.63 -22.77
CA GLU A 7 17.86 4.03 -23.94
C GLU A 7 18.69 4.86 -24.92
N ALA A 8 19.56 5.74 -24.43
CA ALA A 8 20.50 6.49 -25.25
C ALA A 8 21.51 5.58 -25.98
N LYS A 9 22.00 4.51 -25.31
CA LYS A 9 22.84 3.49 -25.95
C LYS A 9 22.05 2.71 -27.00
N ARG A 10 20.81 2.32 -26.70
CA ARG A 10 19.92 1.63 -27.66
C ARG A 10 19.69 2.48 -28.91
N SER A 11 19.47 3.78 -28.71
CA SER A 11 19.29 4.78 -29.77
C SER A 11 20.60 5.26 -30.40
N ARG A 12 21.74 4.66 -30.03
CA ARG A 12 23.10 4.94 -30.56
C ARG A 12 23.64 6.36 -30.36
N TYR A 13 23.04 7.15 -29.46
CA TYR A 13 23.58 8.46 -29.08
C TYR A 13 24.86 8.35 -28.25
N ILE A 14 25.03 7.24 -27.53
CA ILE A 14 26.26 6.93 -26.77
C ILE A 14 26.70 5.49 -27.06
N ARG A 15 28.02 5.26 -27.07
CA ARG A 15 28.59 3.91 -27.30
C ARG A 15 28.56 3.04 -26.04
N ILE A 16 28.80 3.64 -24.88
CA ILE A 16 28.98 2.94 -23.59
C ILE A 16 28.10 3.62 -22.54
N VAL A 17 27.45 2.82 -21.68
CA VAL A 17 26.70 3.33 -20.52
C VAL A 17 27.70 3.53 -19.37
N PRO A 18 27.89 4.78 -18.87
CA PRO A 18 28.74 5.03 -17.73
C PRO A 18 28.26 4.27 -16.50
N LYS A 19 29.19 3.71 -15.72
CA LYS A 19 28.91 3.15 -14.40
C LYS A 19 29.04 4.27 -13.37
N PHE A 20 28.02 4.46 -12.56
CA PHE A 20 28.06 5.37 -11.42
C PHE A 20 28.25 4.56 -10.16
N ASP A 21 29.20 4.97 -9.34
CA ASP A 21 29.35 4.41 -8.01
C ASP A 21 28.15 4.81 -7.16
N ARG A 22 27.62 3.83 -6.42
CA ARG A 22 26.53 4.08 -5.48
C ARG A 22 27.13 4.71 -4.23
N PHE A 23 26.61 5.87 -3.84
CA PHE A 23 26.91 6.41 -2.51
C PHE A 23 26.54 5.37 -1.45
N LYS A 24 27.43 5.19 -0.45
CA LYS A 24 27.13 4.35 0.72
C LYS A 24 25.88 4.91 1.40
N ARG A 25 24.85 4.09 1.51
CA ARG A 25 23.59 4.47 2.14
C ARG A 25 23.81 4.58 3.65
N GLY A 26 23.93 5.80 4.16
CA GLY A 26 24.02 6.10 5.60
C GLY A 26 22.65 6.15 6.30
N SER A 27 21.69 5.31 5.89
CA SER A 27 20.35 5.36 6.49
C SER A 27 20.39 4.76 7.89
N LYS A 28 20.11 5.59 8.89
CA LYS A 28 19.67 5.12 10.21
C LYS A 28 18.33 4.37 10.04
N HIS A 29 18.07 3.40 10.91
CA HIS A 29 16.75 2.77 10.97
C HIS A 29 15.68 3.85 11.10
N GLN A 30 14.62 3.76 10.30
CA GLN A 30 13.46 4.64 10.47
C GLN A 30 12.71 4.17 11.72
N ASP A 31 12.33 5.12 12.57
CA ASP A 31 11.44 4.84 13.69
C ASP A 31 10.14 4.23 13.13
N THR A 32 9.73 3.12 13.75
CA THR A 32 8.52 2.39 13.38
C THR A 32 7.47 2.70 14.44
N LEU A 33 6.24 2.97 14.01
CA LEU A 33 5.13 3.23 14.92
C LEU A 33 4.86 1.99 15.78
N THR A 34 4.57 2.18 17.06
CA THR A 34 4.05 1.10 17.91
C THR A 34 2.60 0.77 17.57
N ASP A 35 2.12 -0.39 17.99
CA ASP A 35 0.72 -0.79 17.79
C ASP A 35 -0.26 0.20 18.44
N GLU A 36 0.13 0.83 19.57
CA GLU A 36 -0.71 1.83 20.24
C GLU A 36 -0.76 3.16 19.48
N GLU A 37 0.37 3.59 18.91
CA GLU A 37 0.43 4.76 18.03
C GLU A 37 -0.35 4.51 16.75
N PHE A 38 -0.31 3.28 16.25
CA PHE A 38 -1.05 2.85 15.10
C PHE A 38 -2.57 2.90 15.34
N ALA A 39 -3.04 2.33 16.45
CA ALA A 39 -4.45 2.36 16.83
C ALA A 39 -4.98 3.79 17.02
N LYS A 40 -4.14 4.72 17.50
CA LYS A 40 -4.49 6.14 17.63
C LYS A 40 -4.63 6.86 16.30
N LEU A 41 -3.88 6.45 15.27
CA LEU A 41 -3.92 7.08 13.95
C LEU A 41 -5.04 6.51 13.06
N PHE A 42 -5.44 5.27 13.31
CA PHE A 42 -6.38 4.54 12.47
C PHE A 42 -7.48 3.87 13.32
N PRO A 43 -8.36 4.65 13.97
CA PRO A 43 -9.48 4.09 14.70
C PRO A 43 -10.47 3.39 13.75
N GLU A 44 -11.23 2.43 14.29
CA GLU A 44 -12.29 1.75 13.55
C GLU A 44 -13.51 2.66 13.33
N ASP A 45 -13.71 3.63 14.24
CA ASP A 45 -14.80 4.60 14.13
C ASP A 45 -14.52 5.62 13.02
N ARG A 46 -15.51 5.80 12.15
CA ARG A 46 -15.41 6.67 10.97
C ARG A 46 -15.25 8.14 11.38
N ASP A 47 -16.01 8.59 12.37
CA ASP A 47 -16.06 10.00 12.76
C ASP A 47 -14.78 10.38 13.53
N GLU A 48 -14.22 9.45 14.31
CA GLU A 48 -12.90 9.60 14.92
C GLU A 48 -11.80 9.67 13.86
N LEU A 49 -11.83 8.80 12.85
CA LEU A 49 -10.86 8.82 11.75
C LEU A 49 -10.91 10.17 11.00
N GLU A 50 -12.11 10.64 10.69
CA GLU A 50 -12.29 11.93 10.02
C GLU A 50 -11.70 13.09 10.83
N LYS A 51 -11.93 13.12 12.15
CA LYS A 51 -11.36 14.14 13.06
C LYS A 51 -9.84 14.14 13.07
N ILE A 52 -9.20 12.96 13.06
CA ILE A 52 -7.74 12.83 13.11
C ILE A 52 -7.10 13.32 11.81
N TRP A 53 -7.70 12.95 10.67
CA TRP A 53 -7.15 13.22 9.34
C TRP A 53 -7.70 14.51 8.71
N GLN A 54 -8.49 15.28 9.45
CA GLN A 54 -8.94 16.59 9.02
C GLN A 54 -7.76 17.58 8.95
N LEU A 55 -7.71 18.34 7.86
CA LEU A 55 -6.72 19.38 7.65
C LEU A 55 -6.95 20.54 8.63
N LYS A 56 -5.91 20.92 9.40
CA LYS A 56 -5.99 21.97 10.44
C LYS A 56 -6.29 23.37 9.90
N ASP A 57 -6.12 23.58 8.60
CA ASP A 57 -6.32 24.85 7.93
C ASP A 57 -7.80 25.17 7.60
N GLY A 58 -8.75 24.37 8.10
CA GLY A 58 -10.18 24.69 8.09
C GLY A 58 -10.82 24.76 6.69
N ARG A 59 -10.04 24.47 5.65
CA ARG A 59 -10.52 24.35 4.28
C ARG A 59 -11.30 23.05 4.16
N ASP A 60 -12.61 23.19 4.08
CA ASP A 60 -13.55 22.11 3.88
C ASP A 60 -13.38 21.54 2.47
N HIS A 61 -12.38 20.69 2.31
CA HIS A 61 -12.13 20.00 1.05
C HIS A 61 -12.83 18.64 1.00
N GLY A 62 -13.61 18.24 2.01
CA GLY A 62 -14.29 16.94 2.05
C GLY A 62 -13.34 15.72 1.94
N THR A 63 -12.02 15.94 2.02
CA THR A 63 -10.98 14.97 1.62
C THR A 63 -10.19 14.38 2.78
N GLY A 64 -10.36 14.89 4.01
CA GLY A 64 -9.64 14.36 5.18
C GLY A 64 -9.92 12.88 5.38
N ILE A 65 -11.19 12.49 5.28
CA ILE A 65 -11.61 11.10 5.36
C ILE A 65 -11.09 10.24 4.20
N LEU A 66 -11.00 10.78 2.99
CA LEU A 66 -10.46 10.07 1.82
C LEU A 66 -8.96 9.78 1.99
N PHE A 67 -8.21 10.76 2.50
CA PHE A 67 -6.79 10.60 2.77
C PHE A 67 -6.54 9.62 3.93
N GLY A 68 -7.33 9.72 5.02
CA GLY A 68 -7.29 8.77 6.13
C GLY A 68 -7.60 7.35 5.68
N ALA A 69 -8.68 7.14 4.92
CA ALA A 69 -9.06 5.85 4.37
C ALA A 69 -8.01 5.28 3.42
N MET A 70 -7.38 6.12 2.59
CA MET A 70 -6.27 5.72 1.74
C MET A 70 -5.08 5.25 2.59
N CYS A 71 -4.71 5.98 3.64
CA CYS A 71 -3.64 5.56 4.56
C CYS A 71 -3.98 4.26 5.31
N CYS A 72 -5.23 4.10 5.79
CA CYS A 72 -5.72 2.84 6.37
C CYS A 72 -5.50 1.67 5.41
N LEU A 73 -5.96 1.82 4.16
CA LEU A 73 -5.78 0.80 3.12
C LEU A 73 -4.31 0.45 2.92
N GLY A 74 -3.45 1.47 2.86
CA GLY A 74 -2.02 1.31 2.70
C GLY A 74 -1.40 0.44 3.78
N VAL A 75 -1.76 0.67 5.05
CA VAL A 75 -1.16 -0.09 6.14
C VAL A 75 -1.81 -1.46 6.33
N SER A 76 -3.13 -1.57 6.21
CA SER A 76 -3.83 -2.86 6.32
C SER A 76 -3.39 -3.86 5.25
N ALA A 77 -3.10 -3.38 4.03
CA ALA A 77 -2.65 -4.20 2.91
C ALA A 77 -1.12 -4.23 2.73
N GLY A 78 -0.38 -3.38 3.45
CA GLY A 78 1.07 -3.22 3.32
C GLY A 78 1.51 -2.69 1.96
N LEU A 79 0.74 -1.76 1.38
CA LEU A 79 1.01 -1.14 0.09
C LEU A 79 2.05 -0.03 0.20
N ARG A 80 2.90 0.09 -0.83
CA ARG A 80 3.77 1.25 -1.02
C ARG A 80 2.93 2.44 -1.50
N SER A 81 3.40 3.65 -1.26
CA SER A 81 2.71 4.89 -1.69
C SER A 81 2.41 4.96 -3.19
N GLY A 82 3.25 4.34 -4.04
CA GLY A 82 2.98 4.20 -5.47
C GLY A 82 1.87 3.20 -5.80
N GLU A 83 1.82 2.08 -5.07
CA GLU A 83 0.80 1.03 -5.22
C GLU A 83 -0.56 1.55 -4.72
N LEU A 84 -0.55 2.26 -3.60
CA LEU A 84 -1.74 2.84 -2.96
C LEU A 84 -2.49 3.81 -3.88
N ARG A 85 -1.76 4.66 -4.62
CA ARG A 85 -2.34 5.60 -5.59
C ARG A 85 -2.78 4.95 -6.90
N ALA A 86 -2.35 3.71 -7.15
CA ALA A 86 -2.67 2.96 -8.35
C ALA A 86 -3.77 1.92 -8.12
N VAL A 87 -4.35 1.87 -6.91
CA VAL A 87 -5.48 0.99 -6.60
C VAL A 87 -6.65 1.34 -7.52
N SER A 88 -7.20 0.32 -8.16
CA SER A 88 -8.34 0.43 -9.06
C SER A 88 -9.55 -0.34 -8.50
N ASP A 89 -10.77 0.06 -8.88
CA ASP A 89 -12.02 -0.49 -8.33
C ASP A 89 -12.20 -1.98 -8.67
N ASP A 90 -11.64 -2.44 -9.79
CA ASP A 90 -11.60 -3.86 -10.19
C ASP A 90 -10.80 -4.74 -9.21
N GLN A 91 -9.92 -4.14 -8.39
CA GLN A 91 -9.18 -4.84 -7.36
C GLN A 91 -9.96 -4.95 -6.04
N ILE A 92 -11.10 -4.26 -5.90
CA ILE A 92 -11.92 -4.25 -4.69
C ILE A 92 -12.95 -5.39 -4.77
N VAL A 93 -12.80 -6.36 -3.88
CA VAL A 93 -13.75 -7.47 -3.73
C VAL A 93 -14.85 -7.06 -2.76
N ARG A 94 -16.09 -7.13 -3.21
CA ARG A 94 -17.29 -6.96 -2.37
C ARG A 94 -18.11 -8.24 -2.49
N HIS A 95 -18.18 -9.03 -1.42
CA HIS A 95 -18.86 -10.31 -1.44
C HIS A 95 -19.84 -10.45 -0.29
N LYS A 96 -21.12 -10.70 -0.58
CA LYS A 96 -22.13 -10.93 0.44
C LYS A 96 -22.08 -12.38 0.91
N LEU A 97 -21.87 -12.58 2.20
CA LEU A 97 -21.86 -13.89 2.85
C LEU A 97 -23.29 -14.42 3.03
N PRO A 98 -23.47 -15.75 3.19
CA PRO A 98 -24.79 -16.36 3.40
C PRO A 98 -25.53 -15.86 4.65
N ASN A 99 -24.80 -15.40 5.65
CA ASN A 99 -25.35 -14.79 6.88
C ASN A 99 -25.80 -13.33 6.68
N GLY A 100 -25.66 -12.77 5.47
CA GLY A 100 -26.03 -11.41 5.14
C GLY A 100 -24.92 -10.37 5.29
N GLU A 101 -23.78 -10.72 5.89
CA GLU A 101 -22.66 -9.80 6.09
C GLU A 101 -21.90 -9.53 4.77
N MET A 102 -21.31 -8.34 4.65
CA MET A 102 -20.48 -7.98 3.50
C MET A 102 -19.00 -8.19 3.82
N LEU A 103 -18.32 -8.96 2.98
CA LEU A 103 -16.88 -9.14 3.01
C LEU A 103 -16.24 -8.20 1.99
N TYR A 104 -15.35 -7.35 2.50
CA TYR A 104 -14.53 -6.45 1.71
C TYR A 104 -13.10 -6.99 1.63
N GLY A 105 -12.48 -6.91 0.46
CA GLY A 105 -11.11 -7.35 0.27
C GLY A 105 -10.42 -6.59 -0.85
N LEU A 106 -9.09 -6.63 -0.85
CA LEU A 106 -8.27 -6.06 -1.91
C LEU A 106 -7.46 -7.18 -2.59
N ILE A 107 -7.54 -7.25 -3.91
CA ILE A 107 -6.70 -8.14 -4.72
C ILE A 107 -5.33 -7.48 -4.86
N ILE A 108 -4.32 -8.10 -4.28
CA ILE A 108 -2.93 -7.61 -4.34
C ILE A 108 -2.13 -8.60 -5.19
N ASP A 109 -1.75 -8.20 -6.41
CA ASP A 109 -0.83 -8.99 -7.23
C ASP A 109 0.60 -8.86 -6.67
N LYS A 110 0.96 -9.78 -5.77
CA LYS A 110 2.33 -9.87 -5.28
C LYS A 110 3.18 -10.59 -6.32
N ALA A 111 3.83 -9.82 -7.20
CA ALA A 111 4.85 -10.30 -8.15
C ALA A 111 6.08 -10.99 -7.48
N SER A 112 6.09 -11.24 -6.17
CA SER A 112 7.23 -11.74 -5.40
C SER A 112 7.15 -13.18 -4.88
N ILE A 113 6.12 -13.97 -5.20
CA ILE A 113 6.07 -15.41 -4.82
C ILE A 113 6.66 -16.31 -5.93
N ARG A 114 7.73 -15.87 -6.61
CA ARG A 114 8.42 -16.71 -7.62
C ARG A 114 9.74 -17.32 -7.15
N ASN A 115 10.26 -16.95 -5.97
CA ASN A 115 11.59 -17.38 -5.50
C ASN A 115 11.64 -18.01 -4.09
N ARG A 116 10.51 -18.46 -3.53
CA ARG A 116 10.55 -19.30 -2.32
C ARG A 116 10.42 -20.76 -2.74
N LYS A 117 11.46 -21.56 -2.45
CA LYS A 117 11.41 -23.02 -2.57
C LYS A 117 10.10 -23.53 -1.96
N PRO A 118 9.39 -24.48 -2.59
CA PRO A 118 8.13 -24.96 -2.09
C PRO A 118 8.36 -25.70 -0.78
N LEU A 119 7.93 -25.12 0.35
CA LEU A 119 7.67 -25.92 1.53
C LEU A 119 6.35 -26.65 1.26
N ALA A 120 6.47 -27.96 1.05
CA ALA A 120 5.35 -28.89 1.06
C ALA A 120 4.53 -28.65 2.33
N SER A 121 3.20 -28.57 2.16
CA SER A 121 2.20 -28.29 3.19
C SER A 121 2.12 -26.82 3.66
N ARG A 122 1.28 -26.03 2.99
CA ARG A 122 0.29 -25.15 3.63
C ARG A 122 -0.69 -24.63 2.57
N ARG A 123 -1.96 -24.59 2.97
CA ARG A 123 -3.20 -24.36 2.20
C ARG A 123 -3.17 -23.08 1.32
N PRO A 124 -3.99 -22.99 0.25
CA PRO A 124 -3.87 -21.96 -0.77
C PRO A 124 -4.34 -20.58 -0.27
N LEU A 125 -3.72 -19.55 -0.86
CA LEU A 125 -4.14 -18.14 -0.87
C LEU A 125 -4.39 -17.52 0.50
N THR A 126 -3.43 -16.70 0.97
CA THR A 126 -3.72 -15.69 1.98
C THR A 126 -4.70 -14.65 1.40
N ARG A 127 -5.99 -14.97 1.48
CA ARG A 127 -7.10 -14.02 1.60
C ARG A 127 -6.80 -13.20 2.86
N ILE A 128 -6.49 -11.92 2.71
CA ILE A 128 -6.65 -10.99 3.84
C ILE A 128 -8.12 -10.56 3.77
N CYS A 129 -8.97 -11.31 4.46
CA CYS A 129 -10.33 -10.88 4.74
C CYS A 129 -10.25 -9.91 5.91
N ALA A 130 -10.30 -8.61 5.65
CA ALA A 130 -10.62 -7.66 6.71
C ALA A 130 -12.15 -7.66 6.85
N SER A 131 -12.67 -8.43 7.81
CA SER A 131 -14.06 -8.35 8.22
C SER A 131 -14.22 -7.10 9.09
N GLY A 132 -14.47 -5.95 8.47
CA GLY A 132 -14.94 -4.75 9.15
C GLY A 132 -16.47 -4.71 9.08
N ARG A 133 -17.15 -4.73 10.23
CA ARG A 133 -18.56 -4.32 10.30
C ARG A 133 -18.61 -2.82 10.06
N LEU A 134 -19.13 -2.42 8.90
CA LEU A 134 -19.65 -1.07 8.72
C LEU A 134 -21.08 -1.08 9.27
N TYR A 135 -21.26 -0.48 10.44
CA TYR A 135 -22.59 -0.08 10.94
C TYR A 135 -22.99 1.26 10.32
#